data_AF-A0A451BT08-F1
#
_entry.id   AF-A0A451BT08-F1
#
_cell.length_a   1.000
_cell.length_b   1.000
_cell.length_c   1.000
_cell.angle_alpha   90.00
_cell.angle_beta   90.00
_cell.angle_gamma   90.00
#
_symmetry.space_group_name_H-M   'P 1'
#
loop_
_entity.id
_entity.type
_entity.pdbx_description
1 polymer ?
#
loop_
_entity_poly.entity_id
_entity_poly.type
_entity_poly.pdbx_seq_one_letter_code
_entity_poly.pdbx_strand_id
1 'polypeptide(L)'
;MILLSSLIETFEAQFLTQYRDLILPSHLKALYAMKECRTSLSHLMEVQCTECDHHLIMPHSCGHRSCPHCQHHESQQWLERQLKKQVPAEYFLLTFTLPKEFRELAWRHQRVLYSFMIRCAWETVKLFTQNDKKLKGTAGAIAVLHTHSRRLDYHPHVHLVVPAAAIDKKKKLWRTKNDGYLFNHKALA
;
A
#
# COMPACT_ATOMS: atom_id res chain seq x y z
N MET A 1 6.74 -5.81 25.39
CA MET A 1 6.48 -5.77 23.93
C MET A 1 7.75 -6.25 23.24
N ILE A 2 7.70 -7.30 22.42
CA ILE A 2 8.88 -7.80 21.71
C ILE A 2 9.15 -6.86 20.52
N LEU A 3 10.37 -6.35 20.38
CA LEU A 3 10.76 -5.53 19.24
C LEU A 3 10.96 -6.42 18.01
N LEU A 4 10.60 -5.90 16.82
CA LEU A 4 10.86 -6.60 15.56
C LEU A 4 12.36 -6.85 15.35
N SER A 5 13.22 -5.93 15.80
CA SER A 5 14.68 -6.11 15.80
C SER A 5 15.12 -7.35 16.56
N SER A 6 14.54 -7.62 17.73
CA SER A 6 14.84 -8.83 18.53
C SER A 6 14.42 -10.12 17.81
N LEU A 7 13.29 -10.10 17.11
CA LEU A 7 12.86 -11.24 16.29
C LEU A 7 13.80 -11.47 15.10
N ILE A 8 14.21 -10.40 14.43
CA ILE A 8 15.16 -10.48 13.32
C ILE A 8 16.49 -11.05 13.83
N GLU A 9 17.04 -10.53 14.92
CA GLU A 9 18.29 -11.05 15.50
C GLU A 9 18.21 -12.55 15.79
N THR A 10 17.07 -13.00 16.35
CA THR A 10 16.89 -14.40 16.74
C THR A 10 16.77 -15.35 15.54
N PHE A 11 16.06 -14.93 14.47
CA PHE A 11 15.64 -15.82 13.38
C PHE A 11 16.31 -15.54 12.03
N GLU A 12 17.11 -14.49 11.89
CA GLU A 12 17.73 -14.08 10.63
C GLU A 12 18.53 -15.21 9.98
N ALA A 13 19.39 -15.91 10.73
CA ALA A 13 20.21 -16.99 10.17
C ALA A 13 19.36 -18.12 9.57
N GLN A 14 18.28 -18.51 10.25
CA GLN A 14 17.34 -19.52 9.76
C GLN A 14 16.58 -19.02 8.52
N PHE A 15 16.09 -17.77 8.56
CA PHE A 15 15.40 -17.13 7.45
C PHE A 15 16.29 -17.05 6.20
N LEU A 16 17.52 -16.57 6.32
CA LEU A 16 18.46 -16.46 5.21
C LEU A 16 18.84 -17.83 4.63
N THR A 17 18.90 -18.86 5.47
CA THR A 17 19.18 -20.23 5.02
C THR A 17 17.99 -20.81 4.26
N GLN A 18 16.78 -20.68 4.80
CA GLN A 18 15.56 -21.24 4.22
C GLN A 18 15.15 -20.56 2.91
N TYR A 19 15.31 -19.24 2.81
CA TYR A 19 14.81 -18.44 1.69
C TYR A 19 15.91 -17.88 0.78
N ARG A 20 17.14 -18.39 0.87
CA ARG A 20 18.33 -17.91 0.15
C ARG A 20 18.06 -17.52 -1.31
N ASP A 21 17.40 -18.39 -2.06
CA ASP A 21 17.20 -18.24 -3.51
C ASP A 21 15.99 -17.37 -3.86
N LEU A 22 15.18 -16.98 -2.88
CA LEU A 22 13.96 -16.18 -3.04
C LEU A 22 14.11 -14.74 -2.52
N ILE A 23 15.18 -14.46 -1.76
CA ILE A 23 15.40 -13.14 -1.16
C ILE A 23 15.94 -12.17 -2.21
N LEU A 24 15.25 -11.04 -2.37
CA LEU A 24 15.69 -9.94 -3.21
C LEU A 24 16.64 -9.02 -2.43
N PRO A 25 17.57 -8.31 -3.10
CA PRO A 25 18.43 -7.32 -2.45
C PRO A 25 17.65 -6.27 -1.64
N SER A 26 16.46 -5.90 -2.11
CA SER A 26 15.56 -4.97 -1.40
C SER A 26 14.99 -5.54 -0.10
N HIS A 27 14.80 -6.86 -0.01
CA HIS A 27 14.37 -7.53 1.22
C HIS A 27 15.49 -7.53 2.25
N LEU A 28 16.73 -7.82 1.86
CA LEU A 28 17.90 -7.73 2.76
C LEU A 28 18.09 -6.31 3.29
N LYS A 29 18.01 -5.31 2.41
CA LYS A 29 18.09 -3.90 2.82
C LYS A 29 17.01 -3.53 3.85
N ALA A 30 15.79 -4.02 3.64
CA ALA A 30 14.71 -3.81 4.60
C ALA A 30 14.99 -4.53 5.93
N LEU A 31 15.44 -5.79 5.87
CA LEU A 31 15.76 -6.61 7.03
C LEU A 31 16.82 -5.96 7.91
N TYR A 32 17.94 -5.53 7.32
CA TYR A 32 19.02 -4.86 8.06
C TYR A 32 18.58 -3.53 8.68
N ALA A 33 17.85 -2.69 7.94
CA ALA A 33 17.32 -1.45 8.51
C ALA A 33 16.39 -1.71 9.71
N MET A 34 15.55 -2.75 9.62
CA MET A 34 14.65 -3.13 10.72
C MET A 34 15.38 -3.80 11.88
N LYS A 35 16.48 -4.51 11.64
CA LYS A 35 17.34 -5.15 12.66
C LYS A 35 17.95 -4.11 13.60
N GLU A 36 18.45 -3.01 13.05
CA GLU A 36 19.10 -1.95 13.84
C GLU A 36 18.10 -0.96 14.45
N CYS A 37 16.84 -0.96 13.97
CA CYS A 37 15.83 0.00 14.35
C CYS A 37 15.56 0.02 15.87
N ARG A 38 15.71 1.20 16.48
CA ARG A 38 15.51 1.44 17.92
C ARG A 38 16.39 0.55 18.81
N THR A 39 17.60 0.26 18.37
CA THR A 39 18.64 -0.44 19.15
C THR A 39 19.82 0.48 19.42
N SER A 40 20.79 0.02 20.20
CA SER A 40 22.08 0.72 20.41
C SER A 40 22.90 0.88 19.12
N LEU A 41 22.58 0.15 18.05
CA LEU A 41 23.22 0.29 16.74
C LEU A 41 22.64 1.44 15.91
N SER A 42 21.51 2.01 16.32
CA SER A 42 20.93 3.19 15.68
C SER A 42 21.59 4.48 16.18
N HIS A 43 21.45 5.57 15.43
CA HIS A 43 21.76 6.90 15.96
C HIS A 43 20.98 7.14 17.26
N LEU A 44 21.64 7.77 18.23
CA LEU A 44 21.08 8.03 19.55
C LEU A 44 20.79 9.51 19.71
N MET A 45 19.66 9.84 20.34
CA MET A 45 19.31 11.18 20.77
C MET A 45 19.29 11.22 22.28
N GLU A 46 20.06 12.13 22.86
CA GLU A 46 19.89 12.49 24.25
C GLU A 46 18.76 13.52 24.38
N VAL A 47 17.77 13.18 25.19
CA VAL A 47 16.66 14.07 25.52
C VAL A 47 16.81 14.45 26.99
N GLN A 48 16.95 15.74 27.26
CA GLN A 48 17.13 16.28 28.60
C GLN A 48 15.95 17.17 28.97
N CYS A 49 15.47 17.04 30.21
CA CYS A 49 14.47 17.95 30.77
C CYS A 49 15.11 19.33 31.00
N THR A 50 14.40 20.40 30.61
CA THR A 50 14.89 21.77 30.85
C THR A 50 14.72 22.23 32.29
N GLU A 51 13.98 21.48 33.12
CA GLU A 51 13.61 21.86 34.50
C GLU A 51 14.26 20.97 35.57
N CYS A 52 14.92 19.87 35.20
CA CYS A 52 15.62 18.98 36.15
C CYS A 52 16.72 18.15 35.47
N ASP A 53 17.52 17.43 36.25
CA ASP A 53 18.65 16.61 35.76
C ASP A 53 18.24 15.31 35.03
N HIS A 54 16.94 15.10 34.80
CA HIS A 54 16.46 13.94 34.09
C HIS A 54 16.87 14.00 32.62
N HIS A 55 17.58 12.97 32.16
CA HIS A 55 17.95 12.77 30.77
C HIS A 55 17.74 11.30 30.40
N LEU A 56 17.50 11.08 29.12
CA LEU A 56 17.26 9.75 28.57
C LEU A 56 17.85 9.64 27.16
N ILE A 57 18.42 8.48 26.85
CA ILE A 57 18.97 8.17 25.54
C ILE A 57 17.91 7.43 24.72
N MET A 58 17.46 8.04 23.63
CA MET A 58 16.49 7.48 22.70
C MET A 58 17.16 6.96 21.43
N PRO A 59 17.04 5.66 21.11
CA PRO A 59 17.52 5.14 19.84
C PRO A 59 16.58 5.54 18.69
N HIS A 60 17.15 5.96 17.57
CA HIS A 60 16.42 6.46 16.42
C HIS A 60 15.64 5.35 15.69
N SER A 61 14.60 5.81 15.00
CA SER A 61 13.82 5.00 14.07
C SER A 61 14.59 4.83 12.75
N CYS A 62 14.60 3.64 12.16
CA CYS A 62 15.31 3.39 10.88
C CYS A 62 14.66 4.09 9.66
N GLY A 63 13.41 4.55 9.77
CA GLY A 63 12.70 5.26 8.70
C GLY A 63 12.39 4.40 7.46
N HIS A 64 12.75 3.12 7.44
CA HIS A 64 12.53 2.28 6.26
C HIS A 64 11.03 2.09 6.00
N ARG A 65 10.61 2.19 4.74
CA ARG A 65 9.19 2.12 4.31
C ARG A 65 8.46 0.81 4.64
N SER A 66 9.21 -0.23 4.98
CA SER A 66 8.67 -1.55 5.35
C SER A 66 8.69 -1.78 6.86
N CYS A 67 9.25 -0.86 7.65
CA CYS A 67 9.32 -1.01 9.09
C CYS A 67 7.96 -0.66 9.74
N PRO A 68 7.25 -1.63 10.35
CA PRO A 68 5.94 -1.37 10.95
C PRO A 68 6.03 -0.42 12.15
N HIS A 69 7.18 -0.33 12.80
CA HIS A 69 7.41 0.57 13.91
C HIS A 69 7.57 2.04 13.44
N CYS A 70 8.20 2.27 12.29
CA CYS A 70 8.53 3.62 11.83
C CYS A 70 7.42 4.25 10.98
N GLN A 71 6.68 3.43 10.22
CA GLN A 71 5.79 3.95 9.18
C GLN A 71 4.39 4.32 9.68
N HIS A 72 4.10 4.14 10.97
CA HIS A 72 2.77 4.46 11.50
C HIS A 72 2.39 5.93 11.26
N HIS A 73 3.26 6.87 11.65
CA HIS A 73 3.00 8.30 11.50
C HIS A 73 2.84 8.71 10.03
N GLU A 74 3.77 8.29 9.16
CA GLU A 74 3.71 8.56 7.72
C GLU A 74 2.45 7.98 7.06
N SER A 75 2.04 6.79 7.48
CA SER A 75 0.81 6.14 7.00
C SER A 75 -0.44 6.92 7.44
N GLN A 76 -0.47 7.42 8.69
CA GLN A 76 -1.57 8.27 9.16
C GLN A 76 -1.64 9.59 8.39
N GLN A 77 -0.51 10.29 8.22
CA GLN A 77 -0.49 11.50 7.40
C GLN A 77 -0.96 11.25 5.96
N TRP A 78 -0.53 10.13 5.35
CA TRP A 78 -0.98 9.76 4.02
C TRP A 78 -2.48 9.50 3.97
N LEU A 79 -3.03 8.81 4.98
CA LEU A 79 -4.46 8.53 5.11
C LEU A 79 -5.25 9.84 5.24
N GLU A 80 -4.86 10.74 6.13
CA GLU A 80 -5.50 12.06 6.30
C GLU A 80 -5.52 12.85 5.00
N ARG A 81 -4.42 12.84 4.23
CA ARG A 81 -4.37 13.48 2.90
C ARG A 81 -5.34 12.85 1.90
N GLN A 82 -5.63 11.55 2.01
CA GLN A 82 -6.61 10.89 1.15
C GLN A 82 -8.04 11.18 1.61
N LEU A 83 -8.29 11.18 2.92
CA LEU A 83 -9.60 11.52 3.50
C LEU A 83 -10.02 12.96 3.12
N LYS A 84 -9.08 13.91 3.08
CA LYS A 84 -9.33 15.29 2.62
C LYS A 84 -9.73 15.39 1.14
N LYS A 85 -9.50 14.36 0.33
CA LYS A 85 -9.89 14.30 -1.10
C LYS A 85 -11.24 13.62 -1.31
N GLN A 86 -11.93 13.24 -0.24
CA GLN A 86 -13.24 12.62 -0.36
C GLN A 86 -14.24 13.55 -1.04
N VAL A 87 -15.04 12.95 -1.91
CA VAL A 87 -16.19 13.54 -2.57
C VAL A 87 -17.49 12.94 -2.01
N PRO A 88 -18.62 13.67 -2.06
CA PRO A 88 -19.91 13.19 -1.54
C PRO A 88 -20.51 12.13 -2.48
N ALA A 89 -20.23 10.86 -2.19
CA ALA A 89 -20.72 9.69 -2.92
C ALA A 89 -20.62 8.42 -2.07
N GLU A 90 -21.33 7.36 -2.45
CA GLU A 90 -21.03 6.01 -1.97
C GLU A 90 -19.69 5.54 -2.53
N TYR A 91 -18.93 4.74 -1.78
CA TYR A 91 -17.63 4.23 -2.18
C TYR A 91 -17.65 2.71 -2.33
N PHE A 92 -16.97 2.23 -3.36
CA PHE A 92 -16.87 0.81 -3.68
C PHE A 92 -15.39 0.40 -3.74
N LEU A 93 -15.09 -0.78 -3.22
CA LEU A 93 -13.77 -1.40 -3.29
C LEU A 93 -13.75 -2.40 -4.45
N LEU A 94 -12.97 -2.12 -5.48
CA LEU A 94 -12.77 -3.01 -6.62
C LEU A 94 -11.41 -3.69 -6.47
N THR A 95 -11.34 -4.98 -6.75
CA THR A 95 -10.09 -5.75 -6.63
C THR A 95 -9.79 -6.44 -7.95
N PHE A 96 -8.64 -6.11 -8.54
CA PHE A 96 -8.11 -6.76 -9.74
C PHE A 96 -6.95 -7.64 -9.34
N THR A 97 -7.11 -8.95 -9.52
CA THR A 97 -6.11 -9.94 -9.12
C THR A 97 -5.33 -10.42 -10.34
N LEU A 98 -4.00 -10.46 -10.24
CA LEU A 98 -3.18 -11.02 -11.30
C LEU A 98 -3.42 -12.54 -11.40
N PRO A 99 -3.76 -13.06 -12.60
CA PRO A 99 -3.89 -14.50 -12.81
C PRO A 99 -2.61 -15.24 -12.41
N LYS A 100 -2.76 -16.47 -11.89
CA LYS A 100 -1.65 -17.24 -11.32
C LYS A 100 -0.52 -17.46 -12.31
N GLU A 101 -0.87 -17.60 -13.59
CA GLU A 101 0.01 -17.85 -14.72
C GLU A 101 1.01 -16.71 -14.95
N PHE A 102 0.65 -15.48 -14.58
CA PHE A 102 1.50 -14.29 -14.75
C PHE A 102 2.33 -13.95 -13.51
N ARG A 103 2.17 -14.67 -12.39
CA ARG A 103 2.86 -14.32 -11.14
C ARG A 103 4.37 -14.46 -11.27
N GLU A 104 4.88 -15.53 -11.87
CA GLU A 104 6.32 -15.70 -12.10
C GLU A 104 6.91 -14.56 -12.95
N LEU A 105 6.18 -14.12 -13.98
CA LEU A 105 6.58 -12.98 -14.80
C LEU A 105 6.59 -11.69 -13.98
N ALA A 106 5.56 -11.45 -13.16
CA ALA A 106 5.49 -10.29 -12.29
C ALA A 106 6.60 -10.29 -11.23
N TRP A 107 6.98 -11.45 -10.70
CA TRP A 107 8.09 -11.57 -9.75
C TRP A 107 9.42 -11.15 -10.36
N ARG A 108 9.69 -11.57 -11.61
CA ARG A 108 10.94 -11.24 -12.33
C ARG A 108 10.97 -9.79 -12.86
N HIS A 109 9.81 -9.21 -13.13
CA HIS A 109 9.69 -7.87 -13.75
C HIS A 109 8.81 -6.90 -12.95
N GLN A 110 8.98 -6.90 -11.63
CA GLN A 110 8.13 -6.20 -10.66
C GLN A 110 7.80 -4.76 -11.04
N ARG A 111 8.81 -3.94 -11.35
CA ARG A 111 8.61 -2.50 -11.65
C ARG A 111 7.66 -2.29 -12.83
N VAL A 112 7.82 -3.09 -13.88
CA VAL A 112 7.05 -2.97 -15.12
C VAL A 112 5.65 -3.52 -14.90
N LEU A 113 5.55 -4.76 -14.40
CA LEU A 113 4.27 -5.45 -14.27
C LEU A 113 3.37 -4.79 -13.23
N TYR A 114 3.91 -4.37 -12.09
CA TYR A 114 3.11 -3.66 -11.08
C TYR A 114 2.60 -2.30 -11.57
N SER A 115 3.41 -1.57 -12.36
CA SER A 115 2.96 -0.33 -13.00
C SER A 115 1.83 -0.60 -13.99
N PHE A 116 1.95 -1.65 -14.81
CA PHE A 116 0.88 -2.05 -15.73
C PHE A 116 -0.37 -2.52 -15.00
N MET A 117 -0.26 -3.28 -13.91
CA MET A 117 -1.42 -3.71 -13.13
C MET A 117 -2.26 -2.52 -12.65
N ILE A 118 -1.63 -1.51 -12.06
CA ILE A 118 -2.34 -0.29 -11.61
C ILE A 118 -2.96 0.43 -12.80
N ARG A 119 -2.21 0.61 -13.90
CA ARG A 119 -2.70 1.29 -15.09
C ARG A 119 -3.88 0.58 -15.74
N CYS A 120 -3.79 -0.74 -15.92
CA CYS A 120 -4.85 -1.54 -16.53
C CYS A 120 -6.11 -1.54 -15.66
N ALA A 121 -5.97 -1.70 -14.35
CA ALA A 121 -7.10 -1.62 -13.42
C ALA A 121 -7.79 -0.24 -13.49
N TRP A 122 -7.01 0.84 -13.51
CA TRP A 122 -7.55 2.20 -13.63
C TRP A 122 -8.23 2.46 -14.98
N GLU A 123 -7.58 2.14 -16.10
CA GLU A 123 -8.18 2.37 -17.43
C GLU A 123 -9.46 1.55 -17.63
N THR A 124 -9.53 0.34 -17.07
CA THR A 124 -10.76 -0.46 -17.06
C THR A 124 -11.88 0.27 -16.33
N VAL A 125 -11.66 0.68 -15.07
CA VAL A 125 -12.67 1.41 -14.28
C VAL A 125 -13.09 2.72 -14.96
N LYS A 126 -12.13 3.47 -15.49
CA LYS A 126 -12.38 4.72 -16.20
C LYS A 126 -13.27 4.52 -17.43
N LEU A 127 -13.01 3.50 -18.24
CA LEU A 127 -13.83 3.18 -19.41
C LEU A 127 -15.25 2.77 -19.00
N PHE A 128 -15.38 1.95 -17.95
CA PHE A 128 -16.68 1.55 -17.40
C PHE A 128 -17.48 2.76 -16.90
N THR A 129 -16.86 3.69 -16.18
CA THR A 129 -17.52 4.92 -15.72
C THR A 129 -17.98 5.80 -16.89
N GLN A 130 -17.17 5.90 -17.94
CA GLN A 130 -17.50 6.69 -19.13
C GLN A 130 -18.71 6.10 -19.89
N ASN A 131 -18.78 4.77 -19.98
CA ASN A 131 -19.83 4.06 -20.70
C ASN A 131 -21.09 3.79 -19.86
N ASP A 132 -21.04 3.92 -18.53
CA ASP A 132 -22.18 3.72 -17.64
C ASP A 132 -23.29 4.74 -17.92
N LYS A 133 -24.55 4.28 -17.98
CA LYS A 133 -25.70 5.09 -18.38
C LYS A 133 -26.00 6.26 -17.43
N LYS A 134 -25.59 6.17 -16.16
CA LYS A 134 -25.82 7.17 -15.10
C LYS A 134 -24.59 8.04 -14.88
N LEU A 135 -23.40 7.45 -14.78
CA LEU A 135 -22.16 8.17 -14.46
C LEU A 135 -21.62 9.01 -15.63
N LYS A 136 -21.54 8.47 -16.86
CA LYS A 136 -21.17 9.19 -18.10
C LYS A 136 -20.10 10.29 -17.94
N GLY A 137 -19.00 10.01 -17.25
CA GLY A 137 -18.10 11.08 -16.83
C GLY A 137 -16.69 10.63 -16.45
N THR A 138 -15.91 11.58 -15.96
CA THR A 138 -14.56 11.32 -15.45
C THR A 138 -14.67 10.82 -14.01
N ALA A 139 -14.22 9.59 -13.77
CA ALA A 139 -14.12 9.02 -12.43
C ALA A 139 -12.92 9.60 -11.65
N GLY A 140 -12.89 9.34 -10.35
CA GLY A 140 -11.68 9.36 -9.53
C GLY A 140 -11.51 8.02 -8.84
N ALA A 141 -10.29 7.69 -8.38
CA ALA A 141 -10.04 6.52 -7.54
C ALA A 141 -8.75 6.70 -6.73
N ILE A 142 -8.63 5.97 -5.63
CA ILE A 142 -7.36 5.70 -4.96
C ILE A 142 -7.00 4.26 -5.25
N ALA A 143 -5.81 4.03 -5.82
CA ALA A 143 -5.32 2.69 -6.14
C ALA A 143 -4.20 2.28 -5.18
N VAL A 144 -4.26 1.06 -4.66
CA VAL A 144 -3.25 0.46 -3.79
C VAL A 144 -2.89 -0.93 -4.33
N LEU A 145 -1.60 -1.18 -4.53
CA LEU A 145 -1.08 -2.48 -4.92
C LEU A 145 -0.69 -3.28 -3.69
N HIS A 146 -1.18 -4.51 -3.60
CA HIS A 146 -0.73 -5.52 -2.65
C HIS A 146 -0.04 -6.67 -3.40
N THR A 147 0.97 -7.27 -2.78
CA THR A 147 1.78 -8.35 -3.38
C THR A 147 1.54 -9.71 -2.74
N HIS A 148 0.75 -9.80 -1.68
CA HIS A 148 0.59 -11.02 -0.90
C HIS A 148 -0.86 -11.27 -0.45
N SER A 149 -1.19 -12.54 -0.25
CA SER A 149 -2.47 -12.95 0.33
C SER A 149 -2.46 -12.76 1.85
N ARG A 150 -3.61 -12.99 2.50
CA ARG A 150 -3.68 -13.04 3.97
C ARG A 150 -2.74 -14.10 4.58
N ARG A 151 -2.45 -15.17 3.84
CA ARG A 151 -1.50 -16.23 4.23
C ARG A 151 -0.03 -15.88 3.92
N LEU A 152 0.21 -14.67 3.40
CA LEU A 152 1.51 -14.17 2.95
C LEU A 152 2.06 -14.83 1.67
N ASP A 153 1.24 -15.63 0.97
CA ASP A 153 1.61 -16.17 -0.34
C ASP A 153 1.72 -15.06 -1.38
N TYR A 154 2.64 -15.18 -2.33
CA TYR A 154 2.76 -14.21 -3.41
C TYR A 154 1.49 -14.15 -4.27
N HIS A 155 0.80 -13.02 -4.18
CA HIS A 155 -0.54 -12.81 -4.75
C HIS A 155 -0.74 -11.34 -5.13
N PRO A 156 -0.14 -10.88 -6.25
CA PRO A 156 -0.30 -9.50 -6.71
C PRO A 156 -1.75 -9.16 -7.03
N HIS A 157 -2.27 -8.10 -6.42
CA HIS A 157 -3.60 -7.56 -6.70
C HIS A 157 -3.65 -6.05 -6.47
N VAL A 158 -4.52 -5.36 -7.19
CA VAL A 158 -4.75 -3.92 -7.04
C VAL A 158 -6.13 -3.69 -6.48
N HIS A 159 -6.20 -2.96 -5.38
CA HIS A 159 -7.43 -2.41 -4.85
C HIS A 159 -7.65 -1.00 -5.38
N LEU A 160 -8.87 -0.71 -5.84
CA LEU A 160 -9.32 0.63 -6.16
C LEU A 160 -10.47 1.00 -5.25
N VAL A 161 -10.31 2.08 -4.49
CA VAL A 161 -11.41 2.74 -3.77
C VAL A 161 -11.99 3.78 -4.71
N VAL A 162 -13.21 3.53 -5.18
CA VAL A 162 -13.87 4.29 -6.24
C VAL A 162 -15.17 4.89 -5.71
N PRO A 163 -15.35 6.23 -5.70
CA PRO A 163 -16.66 6.82 -5.49
C PRO A 163 -17.59 6.45 -6.64
N ALA A 164 -18.86 6.15 -6.35
CA ALA A 164 -19.93 6.02 -7.33
C ALA A 164 -20.37 7.38 -7.86
N ALA A 165 -19.40 8.16 -8.30
CA ALA A 165 -19.57 9.49 -8.84
C ALA A 165 -18.58 9.79 -9.95
N ALA A 166 -18.99 10.68 -10.84
CA ALA A 166 -18.19 11.14 -11.95
C ALA A 166 -18.51 12.60 -12.27
N ILE A 167 -17.52 13.30 -12.83
CA ILE A 167 -17.70 14.66 -13.34
C ILE A 167 -17.74 14.65 -14.87
N ASP A 168 -18.85 15.15 -15.42
CA ASP A 168 -18.92 15.54 -16.82
C ASP A 168 -18.30 16.94 -16.96
N LYS A 169 -17.02 17.00 -17.33
CA LYS A 169 -16.27 18.25 -17.44
C LYS A 169 -16.83 19.20 -18.50
N LYS A 170 -17.44 18.67 -19.57
CA LYS A 170 -18.00 19.49 -20.66
C LYS A 170 -19.29 20.18 -20.18
N LYS A 171 -20.16 19.43 -19.51
CA LYS A 171 -21.43 19.95 -18.99
C LYS A 171 -21.29 20.57 -17.59
N LYS A 172 -20.10 20.51 -16.99
CA LYS A 172 -19.81 20.89 -15.59
C LYS A 172 -20.81 20.25 -14.61
N LEU A 173 -21.14 18.97 -14.83
CA LEU A 173 -22.18 18.27 -14.10
C LEU A 173 -21.60 17.16 -13.22
N TRP A 174 -21.99 17.16 -11.95
CA TRP A 174 -21.75 16.06 -11.01
C TRP A 174 -22.80 14.97 -11.21
N ARG A 175 -22.36 13.72 -11.32
CA ARG A 175 -23.24 12.56 -11.52
C ARG A 175 -22.92 11.51 -10.47
N THR A 176 -23.95 10.94 -9.86
CA THR A 176 -23.84 9.85 -8.86
C THR A 176 -24.65 8.63 -9.30
N LYS A 177 -24.34 7.48 -8.71
CA LYS A 177 -25.06 6.23 -8.92
C LYS A 177 -25.29 5.54 -7.57
N ASN A 178 -26.55 5.21 -7.26
CA ASN A 178 -26.96 4.62 -5.99
C ASN A 178 -27.78 3.34 -6.22
N ASP A 179 -27.24 2.41 -7.02
CA ASP A 179 -27.94 1.17 -7.43
C ASP A 179 -27.60 -0.03 -6.55
N GLY A 180 -26.91 0.18 -5.42
CA GLY A 180 -26.37 -0.88 -4.55
C GLY A 180 -25.12 -1.58 -5.11
N TYR A 181 -24.72 -1.29 -6.36
CA TYR A 181 -23.47 -1.76 -6.96
C TYR A 181 -22.92 -0.75 -7.96
N LEU A 182 -21.59 -0.72 -8.12
CA LEU A 182 -20.95 0.20 -9.07
C LEU A 182 -20.99 -0.32 -10.50
N PHE A 183 -20.46 -1.52 -10.75
CA PHE A 183 -20.44 -2.17 -12.07
C PHE A 183 -20.76 -3.65 -11.94
N ASN A 184 -21.30 -4.24 -13.02
CA ASN A 184 -21.54 -5.67 -13.05
C ASN A 184 -20.19 -6.43 -13.07
N HIS A 185 -19.95 -7.30 -12.10
CA HIS A 185 -18.67 -8.01 -11.96
C HIS A 185 -18.36 -8.94 -13.14
N LYS A 186 -19.37 -9.51 -13.81
CA LYS A 186 -19.16 -10.37 -15.00
C LYS A 186 -18.69 -9.58 -16.21
N ALA A 187 -19.10 -8.32 -16.32
CA ALA A 187 -18.62 -7.45 -17.40
C ALA A 187 -17.19 -6.97 -17.14
N LEU A 188 -16.78 -6.86 -15.88
CA LEU A 188 -15.43 -6.44 -15.47
C LEU A 188 -14.37 -7.55 -15.55
N ALA A 189 -14.79 -8.82 -15.58
CA ALA A 189 -13.93 -10.00 -15.49
C ALA A 189 -13.49 -10.53 -16.86
#